data_AF-A0AAW0CHN9-F1
#
_entry.id   AF-A0AAW0CHN9-F1
#
_cell.length_a   1.000
_cell.length_b   1.000
_cell.length_c   1.000
_cell.angle_alpha   90.00
_cell.angle_beta   90.00
_cell.angle_gamma   90.00
#
_symmetry.space_group_name_H-M   'P 1'
#
loop_
_entity.id
_entity.type
_entity.pdbx_description
1 polymer ?
#
loop_
_entity_poly.entity_id
_entity_poly.type
_entity_poly.pdbx_seq_one_letter_code
_entity_poly.pdbx_strand_id
1 'polypeptide(L)'
;MHNDVPNELWTEIFLHGPREALMQLNLTHKRFNSLARPLLFRNFVFDPYEVGVPVGRLLQDEETLQDPDSFILKRLEFWTSSEIASYVHLCAVYRSRSLRGDSAPQHIWMSVTSTAATCELVGKLCRRLHHLVNLRHLKLSDIEYPALLLSSISVLPNLRYLEVRSCYPQEHEGTTDSRPHTATAALDSPPLCEATLEYSAWPASPGISAKHWYPLLRRDTLRKLSTSLHTWILSQILMGQPFMVVTHLELVVSVRRLLQNVQVFEKFPAMQSLAVVASTEPREPDGNGAFQDARSPVLASLGEYRGPPDLLKLFLPLSSLHRLFLSCDDVNHALLHLRLINGSNHITSLRVHFLDLTHEELRELCGFFPHLTDLRVKVTVPYWIEDDYEEYHLGKQTNFEAFDFLTELMESPPFPIGIEKISVRWKYEDDNSHLDDGAPDLKALEDEFLSRYPALKAMWIDGSPGFLYFWQLGISGVQYDSCSFDYNDDEEKWEKAHALRKDLEMRWDNM
;
A
#
# COMPACT_ATOMS: atom_id res chain seq x y z
N MET A 1 -37.31 4.38 35.34
CA MET A 1 -36.90 4.78 33.98
C MET A 1 -35.66 3.99 33.64
N HIS A 2 -35.78 2.94 32.82
CA HIS A 2 -34.62 2.23 32.29
C HIS A 2 -34.05 3.08 31.15
N ASN A 3 -32.90 3.71 31.39
CA ASN A 3 -32.12 4.34 30.33
C ASN A 3 -31.44 3.22 29.53
N ASP A 4 -32.20 2.60 28.62
CA ASP A 4 -31.62 1.64 27.69
C ASP A 4 -30.73 2.39 26.71
N VAL A 5 -29.44 2.07 26.73
CA VAL A 5 -28.46 2.58 25.77
C VAL A 5 -28.93 2.22 24.34
N PRO A 6 -29.01 3.20 23.40
CA PRO A 6 -29.37 2.96 22.00
C PRO A 6 -28.52 1.89 21.30
N ASN A 7 -29.09 1.23 20.28
CA ASN A 7 -28.38 0.18 19.54
C ASN A 7 -27.15 0.72 18.82
N GLU A 8 -27.21 1.96 18.34
CA GLU A 8 -26.15 2.65 17.62
C GLU A 8 -24.91 2.79 18.51
N LEU A 9 -25.11 3.18 19.78
CA LEU A 9 -24.03 3.28 20.77
C LEU A 9 -23.46 1.90 21.11
N TRP A 10 -24.29 0.87 21.26
CA TRP A 10 -23.79 -0.49 21.45
C TRP A 10 -22.99 -1.00 20.26
N THR A 11 -23.44 -0.74 19.02
CA THR A 11 -22.71 -1.11 17.81
C THR A 11 -21.37 -0.40 17.72
N GLU A 12 -21.31 0.89 18.08
CA GLU A 12 -20.06 1.65 18.14
C GLU A 12 -19.11 1.08 19.20
N ILE A 13 -19.60 0.81 20.42
CA ILE A 13 -18.82 0.14 21.47
C ILE A 13 -18.29 -1.22 20.97
N PHE A 14 -19.13 -2.00 20.30
CA PHE A 14 -18.77 -3.32 19.77
C PHE A 14 -17.73 -3.23 18.66
N LEU A 15 -17.78 -2.20 17.82
CA LEU A 15 -16.83 -1.99 16.73
C LEU A 15 -15.39 -1.77 17.24
N HIS A 16 -15.26 -1.15 18.41
CA HIS A 16 -13.97 -0.85 19.05
C HIS A 16 -13.52 -1.91 20.07
N GLY A 17 -14.38 -2.88 20.41
CA GLY A 17 -14.06 -3.94 21.35
C GLY A 17 -13.22 -5.07 20.75
N PRO A 18 -12.47 -5.84 21.56
CA PRO A 18 -11.75 -7.02 21.10
C PRO A 18 -12.73 -8.10 20.62
N ARG A 19 -12.33 -8.88 19.61
CA ARG A 19 -13.19 -9.87 18.96
C ARG A 19 -13.69 -10.95 19.93
N GLU A 20 -12.85 -11.34 20.89
CA GLU A 20 -13.14 -12.35 21.91
C GLU A 20 -14.28 -11.89 22.81
N ALA A 21 -14.29 -10.61 23.20
CA ALA A 21 -15.38 -10.02 23.97
C ALA A 21 -16.68 -10.02 23.16
N LEU A 22 -16.63 -9.71 21.86
CA LEU A 22 -17.82 -9.80 20.99
C LEU A 22 -18.38 -11.23 20.91
N MET A 23 -17.51 -12.24 20.87
CA MET A 23 -17.94 -13.64 20.88
C MET A 23 -18.66 -13.99 22.18
N GLN A 24 -18.16 -13.54 23.33
CA GLN A 24 -18.81 -13.75 24.62
C GLN A 24 -20.15 -13.01 24.71
N LEU A 25 -20.17 -11.73 24.32
CA LEU A 25 -21.38 -10.90 24.33
C LEU A 25 -22.48 -11.48 23.44
N ASN A 26 -22.11 -12.03 22.27
CA ASN A 26 -23.03 -12.70 21.36
C ASN A 26 -23.77 -13.90 21.99
N LEU A 27 -23.20 -14.52 23.02
CA LEU A 27 -23.81 -15.65 23.75
C LEU A 27 -24.66 -15.22 24.95
N THR A 28 -24.49 -13.99 25.44
CA THR A 28 -25.11 -13.54 26.71
C THR A 28 -26.57 -13.11 26.56
N HIS A 29 -26.92 -12.45 25.45
CA HIS A 29 -28.25 -11.84 25.29
C HIS A 29 -28.69 -11.75 23.82
N LYS A 30 -29.98 -11.97 23.53
CA LYS A 30 -30.54 -11.95 22.16
C LYS A 30 -30.29 -10.62 21.43
N ARG A 31 -30.41 -9.50 22.12
CA ARG A 31 -30.13 -8.16 21.56
C ARG A 31 -28.66 -8.01 21.19
N PHE A 32 -27.75 -8.48 22.02
CA PHE A 32 -26.32 -8.44 21.72
C PHE A 32 -25.97 -9.40 20.61
N ASN A 33 -26.63 -10.55 20.53
CA ASN A 33 -26.50 -11.46 19.41
C ASN A 33 -26.84 -10.78 18.07
N SER A 34 -27.96 -10.07 17.99
CA SER A 34 -28.35 -9.38 16.74
C SER A 34 -27.39 -8.24 16.35
N LEU A 35 -26.77 -7.57 17.33
CA LEU A 35 -25.82 -6.48 17.08
C LEU A 35 -24.39 -6.98 16.81
N ALA A 36 -23.97 -8.05 17.48
CA ALA A 36 -22.61 -8.59 17.38
C ALA A 36 -22.42 -9.48 16.14
N ARG A 37 -23.44 -10.24 15.71
CA ARG A 37 -23.31 -11.15 14.54
C ARG A 37 -22.83 -10.44 13.26
N PRO A 38 -23.39 -9.29 12.84
CA PRO A 38 -22.90 -8.58 11.66
C PRO A 38 -21.42 -8.19 11.75
N LEU A 39 -20.93 -7.90 12.96
CA LEU A 39 -19.53 -7.52 13.22
C LEU A 39 -18.62 -8.75 13.24
N LEU A 40 -19.03 -9.84 13.90
CA LEU A 40 -18.28 -11.09 14.02
C LEU A 40 -18.05 -11.78 12.67
N PHE A 41 -19.05 -11.68 11.77
CA PHE A 41 -19.03 -12.32 10.45
C PHE A 41 -18.78 -11.34 9.30
N ARG A 42 -18.26 -10.15 9.61
CA ARG A 42 -17.98 -9.12 8.61
C ARG A 42 -16.87 -9.53 7.64
N ASN A 43 -15.85 -10.21 8.16
CA ASN A 43 -14.61 -10.54 7.46
C ASN A 43 -14.47 -12.06 7.37
N PHE A 44 -14.57 -12.58 6.14
CA PHE A 44 -14.33 -13.97 5.83
C PHE A 44 -12.92 -14.11 5.25
N VAL A 45 -12.06 -14.84 5.96
CA VAL A 45 -10.75 -15.25 5.44
C VAL A 45 -10.84 -16.73 5.06
N PHE A 46 -10.53 -17.03 3.82
CA PHE A 46 -10.54 -18.37 3.25
C PHE A 46 -9.12 -18.74 2.80
N ASP A 47 -8.51 -19.67 3.52
CA ASP A 47 -7.25 -20.26 3.12
C ASP A 47 -7.51 -21.67 2.61
N PRO A 48 -7.38 -21.94 1.30
CA PRO A 48 -7.57 -23.27 0.75
C PRO A 48 -6.33 -24.17 0.93
N TYR A 49 -5.20 -23.62 1.41
CA TYR A 49 -3.92 -24.32 1.57
C TYR A 49 -3.64 -24.74 3.02
N GLU A 50 -4.23 -24.07 4.00
CA GLU A 50 -4.00 -24.36 5.43
C GLU A 50 -5.26 -24.81 6.17
N VAL A 51 -5.16 -25.96 6.84
CA VAL A 51 -6.13 -26.38 7.86
C VAL A 51 -5.60 -26.03 9.23
N GLY A 52 -6.04 -24.89 9.76
CA GLY A 52 -5.81 -24.54 11.15
C GLY A 52 -6.74 -25.34 12.06
N VAL A 53 -6.24 -26.42 12.67
CA VAL A 53 -6.98 -27.13 13.72
C VAL A 53 -6.52 -26.61 15.08
N PRO A 54 -7.42 -26.09 15.93
CA PRO A 54 -7.06 -25.77 17.31
C PRO A 54 -6.48 -26.98 18.01
N VAL A 55 -5.32 -26.85 18.68
CA VAL A 55 -4.68 -27.98 19.38
C VAL A 55 -5.61 -28.64 20.39
N GLY A 56 -6.48 -27.86 21.05
CA GLY A 56 -7.49 -28.39 21.96
C GLY A 56 -8.57 -29.28 21.31
N ARG A 57 -8.82 -29.15 19.99
CA ARG A 57 -9.77 -29.99 19.25
C ARG A 57 -9.14 -31.25 18.66
N LEU A 58 -7.84 -31.24 18.40
CA LEU A 58 -7.11 -32.41 17.90
C LEU A 58 -7.20 -33.61 18.86
N LEU A 59 -7.38 -33.35 20.15
CA LEU A 59 -7.49 -34.37 21.18
C LEU A 59 -8.91 -34.94 21.34
N GLN A 60 -9.93 -34.33 20.73
CA GLN A 60 -11.34 -34.69 20.98
C GLN A 60 -12.07 -35.28 19.77
N ASP A 61 -11.55 -35.10 18.56
CA ASP A 61 -12.31 -35.40 17.34
C ASP A 61 -11.40 -35.99 16.25
N GLU A 62 -11.09 -37.29 16.38
CA GLU A 62 -10.25 -38.05 15.43
C GLU A 62 -10.82 -38.04 14.00
N GLU A 63 -12.15 -37.89 13.83
CA GLU A 63 -12.78 -37.83 12.51
C GLU A 63 -12.36 -36.56 11.73
N THR A 64 -12.17 -35.43 12.42
CA THR A 64 -11.69 -34.19 11.77
C THR A 64 -10.25 -34.26 11.29
N LEU A 65 -9.44 -35.17 11.84
CA LEU A 65 -8.07 -35.42 11.40
C LEU A 65 -8.00 -36.29 10.15
N GLN A 66 -9.03 -37.10 9.88
CA GLN A 66 -9.03 -38.05 8.75
C GLN A 66 -9.37 -37.38 7.40
N ASP A 67 -10.10 -36.26 7.41
CA ASP A 67 -10.47 -35.53 6.19
C ASP A 67 -10.34 -34.00 6.37
N PRO A 68 -9.12 -33.44 6.22
CA PRO A 68 -8.88 -32.00 6.30
C PRO A 68 -9.71 -31.18 5.31
N ASP A 69 -10.02 -31.73 4.13
CA ASP A 69 -10.80 -31.05 3.10
C ASP A 69 -12.25 -30.88 3.57
N SER A 70 -12.81 -31.87 4.27
CA SER A 70 -14.15 -31.77 4.89
C SER A 70 -14.28 -30.60 5.86
N PHE A 71 -13.24 -30.30 6.64
CA PHE A 71 -13.26 -29.15 7.55
C PHE A 71 -13.30 -27.82 6.79
N ILE A 72 -12.43 -27.63 5.79
CA ILE A 72 -12.41 -26.41 4.98
C ILE A 72 -13.75 -26.23 4.26
N LEU A 73 -14.32 -27.33 3.75
CA LEU A 73 -15.64 -27.33 3.14
C LEU A 73 -16.72 -26.90 4.11
N LYS A 74 -16.84 -27.53 5.29
CA LYS A 74 -17.81 -27.13 6.32
C LYS A 74 -17.67 -25.66 6.70
N ARG A 75 -16.45 -25.15 6.80
CA ARG A 75 -16.19 -23.72 7.03
C ARG A 75 -16.73 -22.87 5.88
N LEU A 76 -16.39 -23.19 4.64
CA LEU A 76 -16.93 -22.50 3.46
C LEU A 76 -18.47 -22.54 3.44
N GLU A 77 -19.07 -23.68 3.76
CA GLU A 77 -20.51 -23.85 3.84
C GLU A 77 -21.16 -22.96 4.89
N PHE A 78 -20.56 -22.90 6.08
CA PHE A 78 -21.00 -22.02 7.15
C PHE A 78 -20.96 -20.55 6.73
N TRP A 79 -19.85 -20.08 6.15
CA TRP A 79 -19.70 -18.67 5.75
C TRP A 79 -20.58 -18.26 4.57
N THR A 80 -20.96 -19.22 3.73
CA THR A 80 -21.81 -19.01 2.55
C THR A 80 -23.27 -19.40 2.79
N SER A 81 -23.66 -19.69 4.04
CA SER A 81 -25.03 -20.00 4.42
C SER A 81 -25.91 -18.75 4.38
N SER A 82 -27.22 -18.92 4.20
CA SER A 82 -28.17 -17.80 4.16
C SER A 82 -28.16 -16.96 5.45
N GLU A 83 -27.83 -17.55 6.58
CA GLU A 83 -27.79 -16.89 7.89
C GLU A 83 -26.53 -16.03 8.11
N ILE A 84 -25.44 -16.30 7.39
CA ILE A 84 -24.13 -15.65 7.58
C ILE A 84 -23.73 -14.80 6.38
N ALA A 85 -24.02 -15.26 5.17
CA ALA A 85 -23.53 -14.67 3.92
C ALA A 85 -23.89 -13.19 3.76
N SER A 86 -25.06 -12.76 4.25
CA SER A 86 -25.48 -11.36 4.23
C SER A 86 -24.67 -10.43 5.14
N TYR A 87 -23.93 -10.97 6.11
CA TYR A 87 -23.05 -10.18 6.98
C TYR A 87 -21.64 -10.03 6.39
N VAL A 88 -21.25 -10.84 5.41
CA VAL A 88 -19.90 -10.82 4.84
C VAL A 88 -19.73 -9.62 3.92
N HIS A 89 -18.83 -8.70 4.31
CA HIS A 89 -18.49 -7.49 3.54
C HIS A 89 -17.11 -7.57 2.92
N LEU A 90 -16.21 -8.35 3.54
CA LEU A 90 -14.86 -8.60 3.06
C LEU A 90 -14.64 -10.11 2.96
N CYS A 91 -14.15 -10.55 1.81
CA CYS A 91 -13.67 -11.91 1.57
C CYS A 91 -12.21 -11.82 1.15
N ALA A 92 -11.32 -12.46 1.90
CA ALA A 92 -9.90 -12.57 1.55
C ALA A 92 -9.56 -14.04 1.31
N VAL A 93 -9.04 -14.33 0.13
CA VAL A 93 -8.56 -15.64 -0.28
C VAL A 93 -7.08 -15.53 -0.49
N TYR A 94 -6.29 -16.17 0.36
CA TYR A 94 -4.86 -16.17 0.18
C TYR A 94 -4.23 -17.47 0.63
N ARG A 95 -3.06 -17.77 0.07
CA ARG A 95 -2.17 -18.79 0.62
C ARG A 95 -1.48 -18.17 1.83
N SER A 96 -1.86 -18.55 3.04
CA SER A 96 -1.09 -18.17 4.23
C SER A 96 0.31 -18.76 4.03
N ARG A 97 1.26 -17.89 3.71
CA ARG A 97 2.65 -18.15 4.04
C ARG A 97 2.71 -17.81 5.50
N SER A 98 2.36 -18.77 6.35
CA SER A 98 2.45 -18.71 7.80
C SER A 98 3.02 -17.37 8.28
N LEU A 99 2.14 -16.46 8.71
CA LEU A 99 2.52 -15.31 9.52
C LEU A 99 3.19 -15.88 10.77
N ARG A 100 4.44 -16.33 10.65
CA ARG A 100 5.34 -16.74 11.74
C ARG A 100 5.82 -15.47 12.43
N GLY A 101 4.87 -14.65 12.89
CA GLY A 101 5.09 -13.89 14.10
C GLY A 101 4.87 -14.88 15.23
N ASP A 102 5.85 -15.04 16.11
CA ASP A 102 5.97 -16.10 17.11
C ASP A 102 4.86 -16.13 18.20
N SER A 103 3.77 -15.39 18.02
CA SER A 103 2.71 -15.18 19.01
C SER A 103 1.35 -15.80 18.66
N ALA A 104 1.20 -16.48 17.51
CA ALA A 104 -0.05 -17.21 17.23
C ALA A 104 -0.16 -18.47 18.13
N PRO A 105 -1.17 -18.58 19.01
CA PRO A 105 -1.30 -19.68 19.95
C PRO A 105 -1.42 -21.03 19.23
N GLN A 106 -0.77 -22.06 19.79
CA GLN A 106 -0.88 -23.50 19.52
C GLN A 106 -1.96 -23.95 18.51
N HIS A 107 -1.78 -23.64 17.23
CA HIS A 107 -2.52 -24.23 16.13
C HIS A 107 -1.54 -25.11 15.36
N ILE A 108 -1.90 -26.38 15.15
CA ILE A 108 -1.15 -27.23 14.22
C ILE A 108 -1.72 -26.94 12.85
N TRP A 109 -0.89 -26.33 12.02
CA TRP A 109 -1.21 -26.03 10.64
C TRP A 109 -0.81 -27.23 9.78
N MET A 110 -1.80 -27.86 9.16
CA MET A 110 -1.55 -28.89 8.15
C MET A 110 -1.68 -28.27 6.77
N SER A 111 -0.62 -28.34 5.97
CA SER A 111 -0.67 -27.94 4.56
C SER A 111 -1.47 -28.96 3.77
N VAL A 112 -2.43 -28.50 2.99
CA VAL A 112 -3.02 -29.31 1.92
C VAL A 112 -1.95 -29.52 0.86
N THR A 113 -1.61 -30.77 0.56
CA THR A 113 -0.42 -31.11 -0.24
C THR A 113 -0.68 -31.12 -1.76
N SER A 114 -1.95 -31.10 -2.20
CA SER A 114 -2.31 -31.16 -3.61
C SER A 114 -2.84 -29.84 -4.16
N THR A 115 -2.22 -29.35 -5.23
CA THR A 115 -2.69 -28.20 -6.03
C THR A 115 -4.09 -28.45 -6.58
N ALA A 116 -4.41 -29.68 -6.97
CA ALA A 116 -5.72 -30.05 -7.51
C ALA A 116 -6.85 -29.91 -6.47
N ALA A 117 -6.63 -30.39 -5.25
CA ALA A 117 -7.59 -30.26 -4.15
C ALA A 117 -7.84 -28.79 -3.79
N THR A 118 -6.76 -28.00 -3.74
CA THR A 118 -6.83 -26.55 -3.51
C THR A 118 -7.64 -25.86 -4.61
N CYS A 119 -7.39 -26.17 -5.88
CA CYS A 119 -8.15 -25.63 -7.00
C CYS A 119 -9.64 -26.01 -6.93
N GLU A 120 -9.96 -27.22 -6.48
CA GLU A 120 -11.34 -27.65 -6.25
C GLU A 120 -12.01 -26.81 -5.16
N LEU A 121 -11.31 -26.55 -4.04
CA LEU A 121 -11.79 -25.71 -2.94
C LEU A 121 -12.04 -24.27 -3.41
N VAL A 122 -11.11 -23.68 -4.16
CA VAL A 122 -11.30 -22.36 -4.79
C VAL A 122 -12.48 -22.40 -5.75
N GLY A 123 -12.62 -23.44 -6.57
CA GLY A 123 -13.77 -23.62 -7.47
C GLY A 123 -15.11 -23.70 -6.74
N LYS A 124 -15.15 -24.38 -5.58
CA LYS A 124 -16.35 -24.43 -4.72
C LYS A 124 -16.67 -23.07 -4.11
N LEU A 125 -15.66 -22.30 -3.70
CA LEU A 125 -15.84 -20.92 -3.28
C LEU A 125 -16.44 -20.08 -4.42
N CYS A 126 -15.89 -20.16 -5.64
CA CYS A 126 -16.38 -19.42 -6.80
C CYS A 126 -17.88 -19.61 -7.01
N ARG A 127 -18.33 -20.88 -6.99
CA ARG A 127 -19.74 -21.23 -7.16
C ARG A 127 -20.64 -20.64 -6.07
N ARG A 128 -20.10 -20.32 -4.89
CA ARG A 128 -20.85 -19.79 -3.74
C ARG A 128 -20.66 -18.28 -3.52
N LEU A 129 -19.76 -17.62 -4.26
CA LEU A 129 -19.51 -16.18 -4.12
C LEU A 129 -20.78 -15.33 -4.27
N HIS A 130 -21.70 -15.75 -5.14
CA HIS A 130 -22.97 -15.06 -5.35
C HIS A 130 -23.90 -15.05 -4.12
N HIS A 131 -23.70 -15.94 -3.14
CA HIS A 131 -24.44 -15.87 -1.86
C HIS A 131 -24.00 -14.68 -1.00
N LEU A 132 -22.77 -14.20 -1.18
CA LEU A 132 -22.20 -13.09 -0.43
C LEU A 132 -22.71 -11.75 -1.01
N VAL A 133 -24.02 -11.54 -0.95
CA VAL A 133 -24.72 -10.42 -1.62
C VAL A 133 -24.24 -9.04 -1.18
N ASN A 134 -23.69 -8.92 0.04
CA ASN A 134 -23.17 -7.68 0.60
C ASN A 134 -21.64 -7.56 0.50
N LEU A 135 -21.00 -8.44 -0.27
CA LEU A 135 -19.56 -8.42 -0.46
C LEU A 135 -19.14 -7.13 -1.16
N ARG A 136 -18.34 -6.33 -0.46
CA ARG A 136 -17.79 -5.04 -0.94
C ARG A 136 -16.31 -5.12 -1.25
N HIS A 137 -15.57 -6.01 -0.59
CA HIS A 137 -14.12 -6.16 -0.77
C HIS A 137 -13.79 -7.63 -1.03
N LEU A 138 -13.17 -7.91 -2.17
CA LEU A 138 -12.61 -9.23 -2.48
C LEU A 138 -11.09 -9.09 -2.62
N LYS A 139 -10.35 -9.88 -1.85
CA LYS A 139 -8.89 -9.97 -1.95
C LYS A 139 -8.52 -11.38 -2.36
N LEU A 140 -7.67 -11.51 -3.36
CA LEU A 140 -7.13 -12.76 -3.86
C LEU A 140 -5.61 -12.63 -3.84
N SER A 141 -4.89 -13.53 -3.17
CA SER A 141 -3.42 -13.44 -3.08
C SER A 141 -2.76 -14.80 -3.15
N ASP A 142 -1.77 -14.97 -4.02
CA ASP A 142 -0.97 -16.21 -4.12
C ASP A 142 -1.83 -17.47 -4.36
N ILE A 143 -2.92 -17.34 -5.12
CA ILE A 143 -3.82 -18.46 -5.42
C ILE A 143 -3.78 -18.87 -6.89
N GLU A 144 -3.87 -20.17 -7.12
CA GLU A 144 -4.26 -20.71 -8.41
C GLU A 144 -5.78 -20.64 -8.55
N TYR A 145 -6.27 -20.10 -9.66
CA TYR A 145 -7.71 -19.92 -9.86
C TYR A 145 -8.25 -20.63 -11.10
N PRO A 146 -9.45 -21.23 -10.99
CA PRO A 146 -10.15 -21.76 -12.14
C PRO A 146 -10.75 -20.62 -12.97
N ALA A 147 -10.92 -20.81 -14.27
CA ALA A 147 -11.55 -19.83 -15.17
C ALA A 147 -12.94 -19.34 -14.68
N LEU A 148 -13.67 -20.21 -13.96
CA LEU A 148 -14.97 -19.92 -13.34
C LEU A 148 -14.92 -18.81 -12.27
N LEU A 149 -13.75 -18.51 -11.69
CA LEU A 149 -13.63 -17.46 -10.67
C LEU A 149 -14.04 -16.10 -11.24
N LEU A 150 -13.61 -15.81 -12.47
CA LEU A 150 -13.78 -14.49 -13.06
C LEU A 150 -15.23 -14.21 -13.44
N SER A 151 -15.93 -15.21 -13.98
CA SER A 151 -17.37 -15.11 -14.22
C SER A 151 -18.16 -15.00 -12.93
N SER A 152 -17.68 -15.59 -11.83
CA SER A 152 -18.32 -15.46 -10.52
C SER A 152 -18.10 -14.07 -9.91
N ILE A 153 -16.95 -13.45 -10.16
CA ILE A 153 -16.65 -12.09 -9.68
C ILE A 153 -17.46 -11.04 -10.44
N SER A 154 -17.66 -11.22 -11.76
CA SER A 154 -18.34 -10.24 -12.61
C SER A 154 -19.83 -10.03 -12.28
N VAL A 155 -20.42 -10.95 -11.52
CA VAL A 155 -21.83 -10.91 -11.11
C VAL A 155 -22.04 -10.38 -9.69
N LEU A 156 -20.97 -10.02 -8.97
CA LEU A 156 -21.07 -9.50 -7.60
C LEU A 156 -21.58 -8.05 -7.61
N PRO A 157 -22.83 -7.80 -7.16
CA PRO A 157 -23.51 -6.53 -7.42
C PRO A 157 -23.02 -5.37 -6.56
N ASN A 158 -22.41 -5.68 -5.41
CA ASN A 158 -21.97 -4.69 -4.43
C ASN A 158 -20.44 -4.61 -4.32
N LEU A 159 -19.71 -5.32 -5.18
CA LEU A 159 -18.27 -5.34 -5.11
C LEU A 159 -17.74 -3.94 -5.40
N ARG A 160 -17.04 -3.38 -4.44
CA ARG A 160 -16.39 -2.07 -4.57
C ARG A 160 -14.94 -2.34 -4.88
N TYR A 161 -14.22 -3.00 -3.99
CA TYR A 161 -12.78 -3.22 -4.05
C TYR A 161 -12.43 -4.65 -4.46
N LEU A 162 -11.50 -4.82 -5.41
CA LEU A 162 -11.00 -6.12 -5.87
C LEU A 162 -9.47 -6.10 -5.93
N GLU A 163 -8.80 -6.79 -5.01
CA GLU A 163 -7.33 -6.90 -4.96
C GLU A 163 -6.89 -8.29 -5.45
N VAL A 164 -5.90 -8.37 -6.34
CA VAL A 164 -5.50 -9.63 -7.00
C VAL A 164 -3.97 -9.72 -7.08
N ARG A 165 -3.34 -10.24 -6.04
CA ARG A 165 -1.88 -10.35 -5.93
C ARG A 165 -1.42 -11.76 -6.30
N SER A 166 -0.37 -11.90 -7.12
CA SER A 166 0.26 -13.20 -7.41
C SER A 166 -0.73 -14.33 -7.76
N CYS A 167 -1.81 -14.03 -8.49
CA CYS A 167 -2.83 -15.03 -8.85
C CYS A 167 -2.56 -15.58 -10.25
N TYR A 168 -2.59 -16.91 -10.38
CA TYR A 168 -2.28 -17.60 -11.64
C TYR A 168 -3.50 -18.41 -12.12
N PRO A 169 -3.85 -18.34 -13.41
CA PRO A 169 -4.85 -19.24 -13.95
C PRO A 169 -4.33 -20.68 -13.84
N GLN A 170 -5.20 -21.61 -13.48
CA GLN A 170 -4.85 -23.03 -13.49
C GLN A 170 -4.49 -23.45 -14.91
N GLU A 171 -3.22 -23.77 -15.17
CA GLU A 171 -2.79 -24.35 -16.44
C GLU A 171 -3.33 -25.77 -16.50
N HIS A 172 -4.25 -26.05 -17.43
CA HIS A 172 -4.66 -27.43 -17.69
C HIS A 172 -3.48 -28.18 -18.30
N GLU A 173 -2.70 -28.85 -17.46
CA GLU A 173 -1.72 -29.85 -17.88
C GLU A 173 -2.43 -30.88 -18.78
N GLY A 174 -2.23 -30.80 -20.10
CA GLY A 174 -2.52 -31.93 -20.99
C GLY A 174 -3.45 -31.73 -22.19
N THR A 175 -3.83 -30.51 -22.59
CA THR A 175 -4.57 -30.35 -23.87
C THR A 175 -3.91 -29.32 -24.79
N THR A 176 -2.88 -29.78 -25.51
CA THR A 176 -2.18 -29.00 -26.55
C THR A 176 -3.04 -28.62 -27.77
N ASP A 177 -4.29 -29.07 -27.88
CA ASP A 177 -5.06 -28.96 -29.14
C ASP A 177 -6.45 -28.28 -29.06
N SER A 178 -6.89 -27.79 -27.91
CA SER A 178 -8.20 -27.12 -27.81
C SER A 178 -8.04 -25.62 -27.64
N ARG A 179 -8.32 -24.87 -28.71
CA ARG A 179 -8.49 -23.40 -28.68
C ARG A 179 -9.43 -23.03 -27.53
N PRO A 180 -9.09 -22.04 -26.68
CA PRO A 180 -9.99 -21.55 -25.66
C PRO A 180 -11.23 -20.97 -26.35
N HIS A 181 -12.39 -21.57 -26.13
CA HIS A 181 -13.66 -20.96 -26.50
C HIS A 181 -13.77 -19.64 -25.74
N THR A 182 -13.64 -18.53 -26.47
CA THR A 182 -13.86 -17.19 -25.97
C THR A 182 -15.27 -17.11 -25.41
N ALA A 183 -15.38 -17.09 -24.09
CA ALA A 183 -16.60 -16.71 -23.38
C ALA A 183 -16.83 -15.20 -23.54
N THR A 184 -17.16 -14.77 -24.76
CA THR A 184 -17.78 -13.48 -25.05
C THR A 184 -19.26 -13.57 -24.68
N ALA A 185 -19.55 -13.60 -23.39
CA ALA A 185 -20.89 -13.29 -22.90
C ALA A 185 -20.90 -11.80 -22.52
N ALA A 186 -21.61 -11.01 -23.33
CA ALA A 186 -21.96 -9.64 -22.97
C ALA A 186 -22.79 -9.69 -21.67
N LEU A 187 -22.17 -9.25 -20.57
CA LEU A 187 -22.77 -9.27 -19.24
C LEU A 187 -23.28 -7.87 -18.92
N ASP A 188 -24.59 -7.68 -19.10
CA ASP A 188 -25.39 -6.58 -18.55
C ASP A 188 -25.56 -6.77 -17.02
N SER A 189 -24.45 -6.82 -16.26
CA SER A 189 -24.49 -6.96 -14.80
C SER A 189 -24.47 -5.59 -14.07
N PRO A 190 -24.90 -5.49 -12.80
CA PRO A 190 -24.95 -4.23 -12.02
C PRO A 190 -23.56 -3.71 -11.55
N PRO A 191 -23.46 -2.43 -11.11
CA PRO A 191 -22.21 -1.64 -11.12
C PRO A 191 -21.21 -1.97 -10.00
N LEU A 192 -19.92 -1.95 -10.35
CA LEU A 192 -18.77 -2.17 -9.46
C LEU A 192 -18.11 -0.81 -9.16
N CYS A 193 -18.45 -0.16 -8.03
CA CYS A 193 -18.22 1.28 -7.85
C CYS A 193 -16.79 1.73 -7.46
N GLU A 194 -15.81 0.84 -7.19
CA GLU A 194 -14.49 1.30 -6.70
C GLU A 194 -13.34 0.26 -6.77
N ALA A 195 -13.09 -0.37 -7.92
CA ALA A 195 -12.20 -1.54 -7.96
C ALA A 195 -10.71 -1.17 -7.95
N THR A 196 -10.05 -1.12 -6.78
CA THR A 196 -8.57 -1.05 -6.77
C THR A 196 -7.99 -2.42 -7.11
N LEU A 197 -7.82 -2.70 -8.40
CA LEU A 197 -7.09 -3.87 -8.87
C LEU A 197 -5.61 -3.69 -8.57
N GLU A 198 -5.16 -4.19 -7.42
CA GLU A 198 -3.74 -4.33 -7.10
C GLU A 198 -3.19 -5.62 -7.69
N TYR A 199 -2.61 -5.56 -8.89
CA TYR A 199 -1.98 -6.71 -9.55
C TYR A 199 -0.48 -6.66 -9.36
N SER A 200 0.07 -7.50 -8.47
CA SER A 200 1.50 -7.72 -8.33
C SER A 200 1.79 -9.17 -8.72
N ALA A 201 2.07 -9.44 -10.00
CA ALA A 201 2.59 -10.74 -10.41
C ALA A 201 4.10 -10.62 -10.61
N TRP A 202 4.85 -11.21 -9.69
CA TRP A 202 6.30 -11.37 -9.79
C TRP A 202 6.61 -12.83 -10.11
N PRO A 203 7.66 -13.06 -10.91
CA PRO A 203 7.56 -13.47 -12.31
C PRO A 203 7.22 -14.95 -12.47
N ALA A 204 5.97 -15.29 -12.79
CA ALA A 204 5.62 -16.59 -13.35
C ALA A 204 4.39 -16.45 -14.26
N SER A 205 4.52 -16.88 -15.53
CA SER A 205 3.53 -16.90 -16.63
C SER A 205 2.95 -15.53 -17.12
N PRO A 206 3.74 -14.75 -17.89
CA PRO A 206 3.40 -13.38 -18.34
C PRO A 206 2.33 -13.26 -19.46
N GLY A 207 1.39 -14.19 -19.63
CA GLY A 207 0.53 -14.17 -20.83
C GLY A 207 -0.97 -14.42 -20.64
N ILE A 208 -1.34 -15.28 -19.69
CA ILE A 208 -2.67 -15.88 -19.67
C ILE A 208 -3.60 -15.15 -18.67
N SER A 209 -3.08 -14.61 -17.57
CA SER A 209 -3.90 -14.12 -16.45
C SER A 209 -4.80 -12.90 -16.76
N ALA A 210 -4.27 -11.72 -17.13
CA ALA A 210 -5.12 -10.50 -17.20
C ALA A 210 -5.85 -10.22 -18.51
N LYS A 211 -5.71 -11.04 -19.55
CA LYS A 211 -6.74 -11.07 -20.61
C LYS A 211 -8.12 -11.43 -20.02
N HIS A 212 -8.13 -12.21 -18.94
CA HIS A 212 -9.36 -12.58 -18.28
C HIS A 212 -9.78 -11.58 -17.18
N TRP A 213 -8.86 -10.81 -16.61
CA TRP A 213 -9.18 -9.75 -15.63
C TRP A 213 -9.65 -8.45 -16.29
N TYR A 214 -9.14 -8.12 -17.48
CA TYR A 214 -9.49 -6.87 -18.17
C TYR A 214 -11.00 -6.67 -18.41
N PRO A 215 -11.79 -7.71 -18.78
CA PRO A 215 -13.25 -7.60 -18.89
C PRO A 215 -13.97 -7.25 -17.57
N LEU A 216 -13.34 -7.49 -16.41
CA LEU A 216 -13.89 -7.15 -15.10
C LEU A 216 -13.72 -5.65 -14.78
N LEU A 217 -12.82 -4.96 -15.48
CA LEU A 217 -12.58 -3.53 -15.30
C LEU A 217 -13.67 -2.72 -16.00
N ARG A 218 -14.68 -2.31 -15.23
CA ARG A 218 -15.73 -1.41 -15.70
C ARG A 218 -15.22 0.01 -15.86
N ARG A 219 -15.11 0.46 -17.10
CA ARG A 219 -14.50 1.75 -17.46
C ARG A 219 -15.24 2.97 -16.94
N ASP A 220 -16.54 2.82 -16.69
CA ASP A 220 -17.49 3.84 -16.26
C ASP A 220 -17.63 3.96 -14.73
N THR A 221 -17.14 2.97 -13.97
CA THR A 221 -17.24 2.96 -12.50
C THR A 221 -15.90 2.84 -11.78
N LEU A 222 -14.83 2.45 -12.48
CA LEU A 222 -13.49 2.29 -11.91
C LEU A 222 -12.89 3.65 -11.50
N ARG A 223 -12.79 3.93 -10.19
CA ARG A 223 -12.22 5.19 -9.69
C ARG A 223 -10.72 5.14 -9.42
N LYS A 224 -10.22 4.00 -8.94
CA LYS A 224 -8.80 3.77 -8.62
C LYS A 224 -8.32 2.50 -9.31
N LEU A 225 -7.15 2.52 -9.95
CA LEU A 225 -6.51 1.37 -10.59
C LEU A 225 -5.06 1.28 -10.12
N SER A 226 -4.58 0.11 -9.66
CA SER A 226 -3.23 -0.07 -9.11
C SER A 226 -2.49 -1.26 -9.71
N THR A 227 -1.97 -1.18 -10.92
CA THR A 227 -1.48 -2.39 -11.61
C THR A 227 0.04 -2.43 -11.73
N SER A 228 0.65 -3.60 -11.53
CA SER A 228 1.96 -3.88 -12.11
C SER A 228 1.80 -4.05 -13.60
N LEU A 229 2.46 -3.17 -14.37
CA LEU A 229 2.34 -3.18 -15.82
C LEU A 229 3.41 -4.08 -16.41
N HIS A 230 3.00 -5.30 -16.72
CA HIS A 230 3.68 -6.08 -17.75
C HIS A 230 3.32 -5.54 -19.14
N THR A 231 4.22 -5.72 -20.11
CA THR A 231 4.15 -5.14 -21.47
C THR A 231 2.83 -5.40 -22.20
N TRP A 232 2.16 -6.51 -21.90
CA TRP A 232 0.89 -6.88 -22.52
C TRP A 232 -0.34 -6.25 -21.84
N ILE A 233 -0.30 -5.89 -20.55
CA ILE A 233 -1.40 -5.14 -19.91
C ILE A 233 -1.47 -3.75 -20.54
N LEU A 234 -0.30 -3.13 -20.72
CA LEU A 234 -0.16 -1.89 -21.47
C LEU A 234 -0.81 -1.99 -22.85
N SER A 235 -0.53 -3.05 -23.62
CA SER A 235 -1.14 -3.19 -24.95
C SER A 235 -2.67 -3.33 -24.89
N GLN A 236 -3.24 -4.02 -23.90
CA GLN A 236 -4.70 -4.09 -23.73
C GLN A 236 -5.32 -2.74 -23.35
N ILE A 237 -4.69 -1.98 -22.45
CA ILE A 237 -5.15 -0.62 -22.10
C ILE A 237 -5.10 0.29 -23.33
N LEU A 238 -4.00 0.26 -24.07
CA LEU A 238 -3.80 1.05 -25.30
C LEU A 238 -4.83 0.71 -26.38
N MET A 239 -5.15 -0.58 -26.57
CA MET A 239 -6.16 -1.03 -27.53
C MET A 239 -7.60 -0.78 -27.05
N GLY A 240 -7.82 -0.58 -25.76
CA GLY A 240 -9.13 -0.41 -25.16
C GLY A 240 -9.74 0.99 -25.28
N GLN A 241 -11.00 1.11 -24.88
CA GLN A 241 -11.66 2.40 -24.68
C GLN A 241 -11.07 3.12 -23.44
N PRO A 242 -11.08 4.46 -23.40
CA PRO A 242 -10.64 5.23 -22.23
C PRO A 242 -11.46 4.94 -20.97
N PHE A 243 -10.80 5.11 -19.82
CA PHE A 243 -11.38 5.07 -18.48
C PHE A 243 -11.75 6.48 -18.04
N MET A 244 -13.01 6.85 -18.23
CA MET A 244 -13.48 8.23 -18.05
C MET A 244 -13.59 8.66 -16.59
N VAL A 245 -13.59 7.73 -15.64
CA VAL A 245 -13.82 8.02 -14.20
C VAL A 245 -12.64 7.65 -13.29
N VAL A 246 -11.57 7.08 -13.85
CA VAL A 246 -10.36 6.77 -13.06
C VAL A 246 -9.70 8.08 -12.67
N THR A 247 -9.71 8.35 -11.37
CA THR A 247 -9.10 9.53 -10.75
C THR A 247 -7.74 9.20 -10.14
N HIS A 248 -7.51 7.95 -9.77
CA HIS A 248 -6.25 7.50 -9.15
C HIS A 248 -5.66 6.34 -9.94
N LEU A 249 -4.43 6.51 -10.43
CA LEU A 249 -3.70 5.48 -11.16
C LEU A 249 -2.38 5.20 -10.44
N GLU A 250 -2.14 3.95 -10.06
CA GLU A 250 -0.88 3.48 -9.51
C GLU A 250 -0.30 2.40 -10.43
N LEU A 251 0.95 2.58 -10.84
CA LEU A 251 1.64 1.76 -11.82
C LEU A 251 2.94 1.23 -11.23
N VAL A 252 3.10 -0.09 -11.14
CA VAL A 252 4.39 -0.71 -10.84
C VAL A 252 5.03 -1.12 -12.17
N VAL A 253 5.93 -0.29 -12.70
CA VAL A 253 6.47 -0.43 -14.06
C VAL A 253 7.88 0.14 -14.15
N SER A 254 8.72 -0.38 -15.05
CA SER A 254 9.99 0.29 -15.33
C SER A 254 9.78 1.58 -16.10
N VAL A 255 10.55 2.62 -15.75
CA VAL A 255 10.45 3.96 -16.33
C VAL A 255 10.60 3.92 -17.85
N ARG A 256 11.55 3.12 -18.34
CA ARG A 256 11.81 2.92 -19.77
C ARG A 256 10.57 2.41 -20.51
N ARG A 257 9.88 1.40 -19.96
CA ARG A 257 8.66 0.85 -20.58
C ARG A 257 7.53 1.86 -20.60
N LEU A 258 7.40 2.64 -19.53
CA LEU A 258 6.37 3.67 -19.47
C LEU A 258 6.63 4.79 -20.48
N LEU A 259 7.89 5.22 -20.62
CA LEU A 259 8.34 6.17 -21.64
C LEU A 259 8.11 5.66 -23.08
N GLN A 260 8.17 4.35 -23.31
CA GLN A 260 7.82 3.76 -24.61
C GLN A 260 6.31 3.69 -24.87
N ASN A 261 5.48 3.82 -23.82
CA ASN A 261 4.04 3.62 -23.86
C ASN A 261 3.27 4.83 -23.28
N VAL A 262 3.78 6.05 -23.49
CA VAL A 262 3.22 7.28 -22.91
C VAL A 262 1.73 7.49 -23.24
N GLN A 263 1.28 6.98 -24.40
CA GLN A 263 -0.11 6.98 -24.83
C GLN A 263 -1.06 6.29 -23.84
N VAL A 264 -0.54 5.49 -22.89
CA VAL A 264 -1.35 4.86 -21.83
C VAL A 264 -2.08 5.92 -21.01
N PHE A 265 -1.48 7.10 -20.81
CA PHE A 265 -2.07 8.18 -20.02
C PHE A 265 -3.28 8.83 -20.71
N GLU A 266 -3.35 8.80 -22.04
CA GLU A 266 -4.51 9.28 -22.80
C GLU A 266 -5.77 8.45 -22.51
N LYS A 267 -5.61 7.24 -21.96
CA LYS A 267 -6.72 6.38 -21.53
C LYS A 267 -7.30 6.78 -20.18
N PHE A 268 -6.75 7.77 -19.49
CA PHE A 268 -7.20 8.19 -18.16
C PHE A 268 -7.43 9.71 -18.10
N PRO A 269 -8.39 10.25 -18.88
CA PRO A 269 -8.58 11.70 -18.99
C PRO A 269 -9.04 12.39 -17.70
N ALA A 270 -9.61 11.66 -16.73
CA ALA A 270 -10.05 12.19 -15.44
C ALA A 270 -9.01 11.98 -14.31
N MET A 271 -7.78 11.57 -14.66
CA MET A 271 -6.75 11.25 -13.67
C MET A 271 -6.34 12.49 -12.88
N GLN A 272 -6.43 12.39 -11.55
CA GLN A 272 -6.06 13.42 -10.58
C GLN A 272 -4.82 13.04 -9.78
N SER A 273 -4.58 11.75 -9.59
CA SER A 273 -3.42 11.22 -8.86
C SER A 273 -2.75 10.14 -9.70
N LEU A 274 -1.44 10.29 -9.92
CA LEU A 274 -0.60 9.29 -10.57
C LEU A 274 0.51 8.85 -9.60
N ALA A 275 0.58 7.55 -9.32
CA ALA A 275 1.71 6.92 -8.64
C ALA A 275 2.43 5.97 -9.59
N VAL A 276 3.75 6.09 -9.69
CA VAL A 276 4.61 5.22 -10.47
C VAL A 276 5.68 4.68 -9.52
N VAL A 277 5.54 3.41 -9.17
CA VAL A 277 6.54 2.68 -8.39
C VAL A 277 7.52 2.09 -9.41
N ALA A 278 8.68 2.75 -9.55
CA ALA A 278 9.72 2.29 -10.45
C ALA A 278 10.23 0.92 -9.99
N SER A 279 10.17 -0.07 -10.87
CA SER A 279 10.93 -1.30 -10.66
C SER A 279 12.41 -0.97 -10.77
N THR A 280 13.21 -1.40 -9.80
CA THR A 280 14.68 -1.30 -9.78
C THR A 280 15.28 -2.16 -10.90
N GLU A 281 15.06 -1.78 -12.16
CA GLU A 281 15.85 -2.33 -13.26
C GLU A 281 17.22 -1.65 -13.22
N PRO A 282 18.32 -2.42 -13.30
CA PRO A 282 19.67 -1.84 -13.30
C PRO A 282 19.76 -0.81 -14.43
N ARG A 283 20.24 0.40 -14.09
CA ARG A 283 20.46 1.47 -15.06
C ARG A 283 21.44 0.96 -16.12
N GLU A 284 20.95 0.61 -17.31
CA GLU A 284 21.82 0.44 -18.47
C GLU A 284 22.35 1.82 -18.84
N PRO A 285 23.68 2.04 -18.83
CA PRO A 285 24.26 3.31 -19.23
C PRO A 285 24.05 3.54 -20.74
N ASP A 286 23.84 4.80 -21.11
CA ASP A 286 24.13 5.37 -22.43
C ASP A 286 23.16 5.15 -23.59
N GLY A 287 21.86 5.09 -23.31
CA GLY A 287 20.81 5.22 -24.33
C GLY A 287 20.32 6.66 -24.59
N ASN A 288 21.20 7.65 -24.77
CA ASN A 288 20.85 9.08 -24.91
C ASN A 288 19.97 9.49 -26.13
N GLY A 289 19.47 8.54 -26.92
CA GLY A 289 19.07 8.83 -28.31
C GLY A 289 17.58 8.93 -28.67
N ALA A 290 16.61 8.42 -27.89
CA ALA A 290 15.32 8.07 -28.52
C ALA A 290 14.01 8.56 -27.84
N PHE A 291 14.06 9.38 -26.79
CA PHE A 291 12.85 9.71 -26.02
C PHE A 291 12.31 11.14 -26.24
N GLN A 292 12.82 11.91 -27.20
CA GLN A 292 12.45 13.33 -27.36
C GLN A 292 11.17 13.59 -28.18
N ASP A 293 10.67 12.63 -28.96
CA ASP A 293 9.57 12.88 -29.91
C ASP A 293 8.18 12.36 -29.46
N ALA A 294 8.06 11.82 -28.25
CA ALA A 294 6.76 11.39 -27.76
C ALA A 294 5.89 12.62 -27.46
N ARG A 295 4.72 12.72 -28.11
CA ARG A 295 3.71 13.73 -27.78
C ARG A 295 3.35 13.62 -26.30
N SER A 296 3.56 14.71 -25.57
CA SER A 296 3.21 14.81 -24.15
C SER A 296 1.70 14.68 -23.98
N PRO A 297 1.19 13.66 -23.27
CA PRO A 297 -0.23 13.57 -22.97
C PRO A 297 -0.64 14.77 -22.11
N VAL A 298 -1.69 15.47 -22.53
CA VAL A 298 -2.21 16.61 -21.76
C VAL A 298 -3.03 16.06 -20.60
N LEU A 299 -2.41 15.95 -19.43
CA LEU A 299 -3.06 15.54 -18.19
C LEU A 299 -3.49 16.76 -17.37
N ALA A 300 -4.45 17.51 -17.92
CA ALA A 300 -4.90 18.79 -17.38
C ALA A 300 -5.46 18.74 -15.95
N SER A 301 -5.84 17.56 -15.47
CA SER A 301 -6.40 17.35 -14.13
C SER A 301 -5.43 16.77 -13.12
N LEU A 302 -4.16 16.50 -13.48
CA LEU A 302 -3.21 15.84 -12.60
C LEU A 302 -2.86 16.77 -11.42
N GLY A 303 -3.39 16.47 -10.24
CA GLY A 303 -3.17 17.20 -9.00
C GLY A 303 -2.03 16.65 -8.15
N GLU A 304 -1.81 15.34 -8.22
CA GLU A 304 -0.81 14.62 -7.42
C GLU A 304 0.05 13.71 -8.31
N TYR A 305 1.37 13.79 -8.17
CA TYR A 305 2.32 12.89 -8.83
C TYR A 305 3.24 12.25 -7.80
N ARG A 306 3.34 10.93 -7.83
CA ARG A 306 4.28 10.12 -7.07
C ARG A 306 5.11 9.27 -8.00
N GLY A 307 6.42 9.38 -7.97
CA GLY A 307 7.29 8.53 -8.79
C GLY A 307 8.63 9.15 -9.16
N PRO A 308 9.31 8.59 -10.16
CA PRO A 308 10.63 9.04 -10.56
C PRO A 308 10.57 10.39 -11.29
N PRO A 309 11.60 11.25 -11.13
CA PRO A 309 11.62 12.59 -11.72
C PRO A 309 11.64 12.60 -13.26
N ASP A 310 12.15 11.54 -13.90
CA ASP A 310 12.25 11.39 -15.36
C ASP A 310 10.94 11.56 -16.12
N LEU A 311 9.81 11.23 -15.47
CA LEU A 311 8.49 11.25 -16.07
C LEU A 311 7.82 12.62 -15.97
N LEU A 312 8.31 13.54 -15.14
CA LEU A 312 7.69 14.86 -14.94
C LEU A 312 7.56 15.66 -16.23
N LYS A 313 8.54 15.54 -17.13
CA LYS A 313 8.52 16.19 -18.45
C LYS A 313 7.35 15.77 -19.33
N LEU A 314 6.78 14.59 -19.09
CA LEU A 314 5.63 14.05 -19.84
C LEU A 314 4.30 14.69 -19.46
N PHE A 315 4.28 15.49 -18.39
CA PHE A 315 3.06 16.07 -17.85
C PHE A 315 3.06 17.59 -17.94
N LEU A 316 3.99 18.17 -18.72
CA LEU A 316 4.02 19.61 -18.95
C LEU A 316 2.84 20.05 -19.84
N PRO A 317 2.19 21.19 -19.54
CA PRO A 317 2.43 22.06 -18.39
C PRO A 317 1.83 21.52 -17.07
N LEU A 318 2.57 21.64 -15.96
CA LEU A 318 2.20 21.13 -14.63
C LEU A 318 1.24 22.07 -13.86
N SER A 319 0.31 22.72 -14.58
CA SER A 319 -0.52 23.81 -14.02
C SER A 319 -1.48 23.37 -12.92
N SER A 320 -1.93 22.11 -12.91
CA SER A 320 -2.82 21.55 -11.89
C SER A 320 -2.08 20.85 -10.74
N LEU A 321 -0.78 20.58 -10.91
CA LEU A 321 -0.01 19.76 -9.99
C LEU A 321 0.31 20.56 -8.73
N HIS A 322 -0.24 20.12 -7.60
CA HIS A 322 -0.05 20.77 -6.30
C HIS A 322 0.68 19.88 -5.29
N ARG A 323 0.73 18.56 -5.50
CA ARG A 323 1.47 17.61 -4.66
C ARG A 323 2.47 16.82 -5.48
N LEU A 324 3.72 16.83 -5.03
CA LEU A 324 4.83 16.17 -5.68
C LEU A 324 5.51 15.21 -4.72
N PHE A 325 5.62 13.94 -5.11
CA PHE A 325 6.22 12.88 -4.32
C PHE A 325 7.35 12.23 -5.15
N LEU A 326 8.60 12.61 -4.89
CA LEU A 326 9.76 12.10 -5.61
C LEU A 326 10.39 10.93 -4.86
N SER A 327 10.68 9.85 -5.58
CA SER A 327 11.49 8.73 -5.10
C SER A 327 12.62 8.55 -6.10
N CYS A 328 13.86 8.82 -5.68
CA CYS A 328 15.02 8.66 -6.53
C CYS A 328 16.24 8.31 -5.68
N ASP A 329 17.16 7.54 -6.24
CA ASP A 329 18.41 7.19 -5.56
C ASP A 329 19.44 8.34 -5.66
N ASP A 330 19.24 9.27 -6.61
CA ASP A 330 20.19 10.34 -6.94
C ASP A 330 19.47 11.70 -6.98
N VAL A 331 19.80 12.58 -6.03
CA VAL A 331 19.19 13.91 -5.90
C VAL A 331 19.58 14.81 -7.08
N ASN A 332 20.81 14.71 -7.58
CA ASN A 332 21.29 15.53 -8.70
C ASN A 332 20.50 15.22 -9.97
N HIS A 333 20.17 13.93 -10.17
CA HIS A 333 19.25 13.51 -11.23
C HIS A 333 17.86 14.16 -11.08
N ALA A 334 17.31 14.18 -9.87
CA ALA A 334 16.04 14.86 -9.61
C ALA A 334 16.11 16.38 -9.88
N LEU A 335 17.14 17.06 -9.37
CA LEU A 335 17.37 18.50 -9.59
C LEU A 335 17.47 18.84 -11.08
N LEU A 336 18.19 18.04 -11.87
CA LEU A 336 18.30 18.23 -13.31
C LEU A 336 16.94 18.21 -14.01
N HIS A 337 16.07 17.27 -13.65
CA HIS A 337 14.71 17.19 -14.20
C HIS A 337 13.81 18.34 -13.72
N LEU A 338 13.98 18.80 -12.47
CA LEU A 338 13.22 19.92 -11.93
C LEU A 338 13.61 21.26 -12.57
N ARG A 339 14.89 21.44 -12.92
CA ARG A 339 15.37 22.58 -13.70
C ARG A 339 14.70 22.63 -15.08
N LEU A 340 14.53 21.47 -15.73
CA LEU A 340 13.90 21.40 -17.07
C LEU A 340 12.42 21.78 -17.07
N ILE A 341 11.70 21.52 -15.98
CA ILE A 341 10.28 21.89 -15.85
C ILE A 341 10.08 23.32 -15.30
N ASN A 342 11.17 24.06 -15.07
CA ASN A 342 11.18 25.45 -14.57
C ASN A 342 10.35 25.69 -13.30
N GLY A 343 10.29 24.73 -12.37
CA GLY A 343 9.59 24.87 -11.07
C GLY A 343 8.10 25.25 -11.19
N SER A 344 7.19 24.35 -10.81
CA SER A 344 5.76 24.72 -10.80
C SER A 344 5.44 25.58 -9.58
N ASN A 345 5.05 26.84 -9.82
CA ASN A 345 4.54 27.75 -8.78
C ASN A 345 3.27 27.23 -8.09
N HIS A 346 2.69 26.12 -8.55
CA HIS A 346 1.46 25.55 -7.96
C HIS A 346 1.74 24.46 -6.93
N ILE A 347 2.98 23.98 -6.82
CA ILE A 347 3.33 22.92 -5.87
C ILE A 347 3.35 23.49 -4.45
N THR A 348 2.49 22.94 -3.61
CA THR A 348 2.30 23.31 -2.20
C THR A 348 2.72 22.19 -1.24
N SER A 349 2.80 20.95 -1.73
CA SER A 349 3.26 19.79 -0.97
C SER A 349 4.36 19.06 -1.72
N LEU A 350 5.51 18.87 -1.07
CA LEU A 350 6.65 18.15 -1.58
C LEU A 350 7.02 17.03 -0.60
N ARG A 351 6.97 15.79 -1.07
CA ARG A 351 7.57 14.66 -0.39
C ARG A 351 8.75 14.15 -1.20
N VAL A 352 9.86 13.90 -0.55
CA VAL A 352 11.03 13.30 -1.17
C VAL A 352 11.53 12.10 -0.39
N HIS A 353 11.98 11.08 -1.13
CA HIS A 353 12.67 9.92 -0.59
C HIS A 353 13.96 9.69 -1.37
N PHE A 354 15.10 9.89 -0.69
CA PHE A 354 16.45 9.75 -1.26
C PHE A 354 17.33 8.83 -0.41
N LEU A 355 18.38 8.27 -1.00
CA LEU A 355 19.41 7.51 -0.28
C LEU A 355 20.39 8.44 0.44
N ASP A 356 20.82 9.51 -0.24
CA ASP A 356 21.65 10.56 0.34
C ASP A 356 21.05 11.91 -0.03
N LEU A 357 21.10 12.87 0.89
CA LEU A 357 20.58 14.20 0.68
C LEU A 357 21.35 15.19 1.56
N THR A 358 22.12 16.06 0.92
CA THR A 358 22.77 17.17 1.62
C THR A 358 21.79 18.32 1.86
N HIS A 359 22.09 19.18 2.84
CA HIS A 359 21.27 20.36 3.10
C HIS A 359 21.26 21.33 1.89
N GLU A 360 22.37 21.44 1.14
CA GLU A 360 22.47 22.30 -0.04
C GLU A 360 21.55 21.81 -1.17
N GLU A 361 21.51 20.50 -1.39
CA GLU A 361 20.61 19.89 -2.37
C GLU A 361 19.14 20.03 -1.98
N LEU A 362 18.80 19.87 -0.69
CA LEU A 362 17.44 20.11 -0.20
C LEU A 362 17.04 21.60 -0.34
N ARG A 363 17.98 22.51 -0.08
CA ARG A 363 17.77 23.96 -0.28
C ARG A 363 17.51 24.26 -1.75
N GLU A 364 18.33 23.74 -2.66
CA GLU A 364 18.12 23.90 -4.09
C GLU A 364 16.76 23.35 -4.51
N LEU A 365 16.42 22.15 -4.02
CA LEU A 365 15.15 21.49 -4.28
C LEU A 365 13.95 22.36 -3.86
N CYS A 366 13.98 22.91 -2.65
CA CYS A 366 12.92 23.78 -2.15
C CYS A 366 12.86 25.12 -2.90
N GLY A 367 13.99 25.59 -3.44
CA GLY A 367 14.08 26.78 -4.27
C GLY A 367 13.23 26.72 -5.54
N PHE A 368 12.91 25.52 -6.06
CA PHE A 368 12.00 25.34 -7.19
C PHE A 368 10.52 25.57 -6.85
N PHE A 369 10.15 25.61 -5.56
CA PHE A 369 8.76 25.62 -5.11
C PHE A 369 8.51 26.76 -4.11
N PRO A 370 8.40 28.01 -4.58
CA PRO A 370 8.28 29.19 -3.69
C PRO A 370 6.99 29.22 -2.85
N HIS A 371 5.98 28.42 -3.20
CA HIS A 371 4.69 28.34 -2.51
C HIS A 371 4.55 27.07 -1.67
N LEU A 372 5.66 26.43 -1.32
CA LEU A 372 5.65 25.20 -0.53
C LEU A 372 5.11 25.45 0.89
N THR A 373 4.09 24.68 1.28
CA THR A 373 3.46 24.71 2.61
C THR A 373 3.67 23.41 3.39
N ASP A 374 3.89 22.27 2.71
CA ASP A 374 4.14 20.95 3.33
C ASP A 374 5.41 20.34 2.73
N LEU A 375 6.44 20.17 3.56
CA LEU A 375 7.71 19.55 3.19
C LEU A 375 7.87 18.24 3.97
N ARG A 376 8.09 17.13 3.25
CA ARG A 376 8.34 15.82 3.85
C ARG A 376 9.59 15.19 3.25
N VAL A 377 10.63 15.07 4.04
CA VAL A 377 11.92 14.51 3.65
C VAL A 377 12.06 13.13 4.28
N LYS A 378 12.38 12.14 3.47
CA LYS A 378 12.79 10.81 3.92
C LYS A 378 14.17 10.50 3.36
N VAL A 379 15.14 10.23 4.23
CA VAL A 379 16.50 9.82 3.87
C VAL A 379 16.69 8.35 4.27
N THR A 380 17.23 7.53 3.38
CA THR A 380 17.63 6.16 3.70
C THR A 380 19.14 6.10 3.70
N VAL A 381 19.76 6.16 4.88
CA VAL A 381 21.21 6.18 5.02
C VAL A 381 21.74 4.77 4.74
N PRO A 382 22.51 4.56 3.65
CA PRO A 382 23.07 3.26 3.34
C PRO A 382 24.07 2.85 4.42
N TYR A 383 24.09 1.55 4.76
CA TYR A 383 25.09 1.03 5.68
C TYR A 383 26.40 0.81 4.92
N TRP A 384 27.41 1.63 5.20
CA TRP A 384 28.77 1.35 4.75
C TRP A 384 29.35 0.32 5.72
N ILE A 385 29.42 -0.94 5.30
CA ILE A 385 30.22 -1.93 6.03
C ILE A 385 31.66 -1.42 5.95
N GLU A 386 32.21 -0.98 7.07
CA GLU A 386 33.66 -0.86 7.27
C GLU A 386 34.25 -2.28 7.25
N ASP A 387 34.14 -2.98 6.13
CA ASP A 387 34.97 -4.16 5.92
C ASP A 387 36.41 -3.62 5.83
N ASP A 388 37.30 -4.17 6.66
CA ASP A 388 38.74 -3.89 6.84
C ASP A 388 39.60 -3.87 5.54
N TYR A 389 39.01 -3.74 4.35
CA TYR A 389 39.71 -3.44 3.10
C TYR A 389 40.10 -1.95 3.06
N GLU A 390 41.16 -1.62 3.81
CA GLU A 390 41.82 -0.31 3.91
C GLU A 390 42.22 0.36 2.57
N GLU A 391 42.03 -0.28 1.41
CA GLU A 391 42.74 0.13 0.18
C GLU A 391 41.90 0.65 -0.99
N TYR A 392 40.55 0.63 -0.97
CA TYR A 392 39.78 1.01 -2.18
C TYR A 392 38.58 1.96 -2.05
N HIS A 393 38.25 2.49 -0.87
CA HIS A 393 37.15 3.46 -0.73
C HIS A 393 37.64 4.86 -0.33
N LEU A 394 38.44 5.48 -1.20
CA LEU A 394 38.77 6.91 -1.15
C LEU A 394 37.59 7.83 -1.59
N GLY A 395 36.37 7.32 -1.56
CA GLY A 395 35.18 8.00 -2.05
C GLY A 395 34.22 8.34 -0.90
N LYS A 396 34.48 9.47 -0.23
CA LYS A 396 33.58 10.19 0.69
C LYS A 396 32.83 9.30 1.69
N GLN A 397 33.38 9.14 2.89
CA GLN A 397 32.56 9.01 4.10
C GLN A 397 31.60 10.20 4.12
N THR A 398 30.36 10.01 3.68
CA THR A 398 29.29 10.92 4.05
C THR A 398 28.90 10.49 5.46
N ASN A 399 29.53 11.13 6.45
CA ASN A 399 29.03 11.13 7.82
C ASN A 399 27.67 11.84 7.78
N PHE A 400 26.62 11.14 7.37
CA PHE A 400 25.27 11.61 7.54
C PHE A 400 24.95 11.47 9.02
N GLU A 401 25.39 12.45 9.79
CA GLU A 401 24.93 12.66 11.16
C GLU A 401 23.56 13.34 11.04
N ALA A 402 22.49 12.61 11.32
CA ALA A 402 21.13 13.11 11.13
C ALA A 402 20.86 14.40 11.92
N PHE A 403 21.57 14.59 13.03
CA PHE A 403 21.52 15.81 13.83
C PHE A 403 22.29 16.98 13.21
N ASP A 404 23.44 16.72 12.57
CA ASP A 404 24.12 17.72 11.76
C ASP A 404 23.23 18.14 10.59
N PHE A 405 22.57 17.18 9.92
CA PHE A 405 21.61 17.52 8.88
C PHE A 405 20.49 18.43 9.39
N LEU A 406 19.90 18.16 10.56
CA LEU A 406 18.89 19.03 11.18
C LEU A 406 19.44 20.39 11.60
N THR A 407 20.68 20.43 12.09
CA THR A 407 21.34 21.67 12.50
C THR A 407 21.69 22.54 11.28
N GLU A 408 22.24 21.94 10.22
CA GLU A 408 22.48 22.59 8.93
C GLU A 408 21.18 23.09 8.28
N LEU A 409 20.11 22.30 8.43
CA LEU A 409 18.76 22.69 8.02
C LEU A 409 18.34 24.00 8.68
N MET A 410 18.69 24.17 9.97
CA MET A 410 18.48 25.40 10.70
C MET A 410 19.42 26.48 10.21
N GLU A 411 20.74 26.28 10.14
CA GLU A 411 21.71 27.35 9.83
C GLU A 411 21.53 27.98 8.44
N SER A 412 20.95 27.25 7.50
CA SER A 412 20.74 27.68 6.12
C SER A 412 19.72 28.83 5.94
N PRO A 413 19.80 29.62 4.84
CA PRO A 413 18.77 30.60 4.51
C PRO A 413 17.40 29.91 4.41
N PRO A 414 16.32 30.63 4.79
CA PRO A 414 15.05 30.00 5.08
C PRO A 414 14.47 29.30 3.86
N PHE A 415 13.89 28.12 4.08
CA PHE A 415 12.89 27.56 3.18
C PHE A 415 11.76 28.58 2.93
N PRO A 416 10.85 28.32 1.97
CA PRO A 416 9.69 29.17 1.79
C PRO A 416 9.02 29.52 3.13
N ILE A 417 8.89 30.82 3.41
CA ILE A 417 8.40 31.34 4.71
C ILE A 417 6.98 30.82 5.02
N GLY A 418 6.23 30.41 3.98
CA GLY A 418 4.89 29.85 4.07
C GLY A 418 4.81 28.38 4.49
N ILE A 419 5.92 27.74 4.89
CA ILE A 419 5.87 26.34 5.36
C ILE A 419 5.01 26.23 6.63
N GLU A 420 4.00 25.37 6.56
CA GLU A 420 3.09 25.03 7.65
C GLU A 420 3.38 23.65 8.25
N LYS A 421 3.97 22.73 7.47
CA LYS A 421 4.25 21.35 7.89
C LYS A 421 5.64 20.94 7.45
N ILE A 422 6.43 20.40 8.38
CA ILE A 422 7.75 19.82 8.11
C ILE A 422 7.83 18.42 8.69
N SER A 423 8.14 17.43 7.86
CA SER A 423 8.52 16.09 8.32
C SER A 423 9.91 15.75 7.83
N VAL A 424 10.82 15.37 8.73
CA VAL A 424 12.15 14.85 8.40
C VAL A 424 12.24 13.45 8.98
N ARG A 425 12.50 12.47 8.13
CA ARG A 425 12.63 11.07 8.53
C ARG A 425 13.93 10.48 8.02
N TRP A 426 14.63 9.72 8.83
CA TRP A 426 15.77 8.94 8.38
C TRP A 426 15.65 7.49 8.83
N LYS A 427 16.19 6.59 8.01
CA LYS A 427 16.30 5.17 8.33
C LYS A 427 17.70 4.69 7.93
N TYR A 428 18.43 4.11 8.87
CA TYR A 428 19.63 3.32 8.55
C TYR A 428 19.22 1.97 7.97
N GLU A 429 20.00 1.45 7.01
CA GLU A 429 19.74 0.13 6.44
C GLU A 429 19.97 -1.02 7.42
N ASP A 430 20.88 -0.86 8.39
CA ASP A 430 21.13 -1.83 9.46
C ASP A 430 20.47 -1.37 10.77
N ASP A 431 19.63 -2.24 11.33
CA ASP A 431 18.91 -2.03 12.59
C ASP A 431 19.86 -2.10 13.82
N ASN A 432 21.11 -2.54 13.66
CA ASN A 432 22.09 -2.70 14.75
C ASN A 432 22.94 -1.47 15.07
N SER A 433 22.73 -0.35 14.37
CA SER A 433 23.45 0.89 14.66
C SER A 433 22.93 1.54 15.93
N HIS A 434 23.60 1.28 17.05
CA HIS A 434 23.40 2.02 18.30
C HIS A 434 23.96 3.43 18.12
N LEU A 435 23.10 4.38 17.78
CA LEU A 435 23.44 5.80 17.87
C LEU A 435 23.56 6.17 19.36
N ASP A 436 24.79 6.32 19.84
CA ASP A 436 25.10 6.86 21.18
C ASP A 436 25.24 8.41 21.15
N ASP A 437 24.78 9.02 20.06
CA ASP A 437 24.86 10.47 19.88
C ASP A 437 23.80 11.16 20.72
N GLY A 438 24.26 12.03 21.62
CA GLY A 438 23.41 12.78 22.54
C GLY A 438 22.24 13.42 21.82
N ALA A 439 21.02 13.09 22.25
CA ALA A 439 19.82 13.64 21.66
C ALA A 439 19.88 15.19 21.70
N PRO A 440 19.62 15.88 20.58
CA PRO A 440 19.63 17.33 20.54
C PRO A 440 18.55 17.89 21.46
N ASP A 441 18.75 19.14 21.90
CA ASP A 441 17.73 19.87 22.63
C ASP A 441 16.54 20.17 21.68
N LEU A 442 15.52 19.30 21.73
CA LEU A 442 14.35 19.36 20.86
C LEU A 442 13.53 20.63 21.06
N LYS A 443 13.61 21.23 22.25
CA LYS A 443 12.93 22.49 22.52
C LYS A 443 13.66 23.65 21.88
N ALA A 444 15.00 23.66 21.94
CA ALA A 444 15.79 24.63 21.21
C ALA A 444 15.55 24.52 19.69
N LEU A 445 15.45 23.29 19.18
CA LEU A 445 15.09 23.00 17.80
C LEU A 445 13.70 23.56 17.44
N GLU A 446 12.68 23.26 18.26
CA GLU A 446 11.32 23.77 18.11
C GLU A 446 11.28 25.31 18.08
N ASP A 447 11.88 25.96 19.08
CA ASP A 447 11.92 27.42 19.22
C ASP A 447 12.58 28.06 18.00
N GLU A 448 13.65 27.46 17.47
CA GLU A 448 14.33 27.95 16.27
C GLU A 448 13.48 27.76 15.00
N PHE A 449 12.83 26.60 14.83
CA PHE A 449 11.91 26.38 13.72
C PHE A 449 10.74 27.35 13.75
N LEU A 450 10.15 27.61 14.92
CA LEU A 450 9.05 28.55 15.08
C LEU A 450 9.48 30.00 14.83
N SER A 451 10.69 30.37 15.23
CA SER A 451 11.26 31.68 14.96
C SER A 451 11.48 31.92 13.46
N ARG A 452 11.88 30.87 12.72
CA ARG A 452 12.17 30.96 11.27
C ARG A 452 10.93 30.79 10.41
N TYR A 453 10.01 29.91 10.80
CA TYR A 453 8.80 29.54 10.08
C TYR A 453 7.57 29.87 10.94
N PRO A 454 7.16 31.15 11.00
CA PRO A 454 6.04 31.56 11.85
C PRO A 454 4.68 30.97 11.42
N ALA A 455 4.59 30.41 10.21
CA ALA A 455 3.42 29.69 9.71
C ALA A 455 3.38 28.22 10.12
N LEU A 456 4.43 27.69 10.76
CA LEU A 456 4.56 26.29 11.12
C LEU A 456 3.44 25.87 12.10
N LYS A 457 2.69 24.84 11.70
CA LYS A 457 1.58 24.25 12.45
C LYS A 457 1.89 22.84 12.91
N ALA A 458 2.82 22.14 12.25
CA ALA A 458 3.21 20.79 12.64
C ALA A 458 4.66 20.47 12.24
N MET A 459 5.34 19.72 13.10
CA MET A 459 6.70 19.22 12.89
C MET A 459 6.78 17.75 13.29
N TRP A 460 7.40 16.94 12.44
CA TRP A 460 7.64 15.53 12.68
C TRP A 460 9.08 15.16 12.35
N ILE A 461 9.84 14.79 13.37
CA ILE A 461 11.21 14.29 13.22
C ILE A 461 11.24 12.81 13.62
N ASP A 462 11.72 11.95 12.72
CA ASP A 462 11.63 10.48 12.87
C ASP A 462 12.95 9.80 12.50
N GLY A 463 13.65 9.24 13.47
CA GLY A 463 14.89 8.50 13.27
C GLY A 463 14.71 7.04 13.65
N SER A 464 15.00 6.12 12.72
CA SER A 464 15.20 4.72 13.07
C SER A 464 16.68 4.49 13.40
N PRO A 465 17.04 3.71 14.43
CA PRO A 465 16.17 3.12 15.45
C PRO A 465 15.90 4.09 16.63
N GLY A 466 14.63 4.27 17.02
CA GLY A 466 14.27 4.77 18.36
C GLY A 466 14.11 6.28 18.59
N PHE A 467 14.11 7.12 17.57
CA PHE A 467 13.86 8.55 17.71
C PHE A 467 12.52 8.96 17.08
N LEU A 468 11.63 9.57 17.86
CA LEU A 468 10.34 10.08 17.37
C LEU A 468 9.96 11.36 18.12
N TYR A 469 9.94 12.49 17.42
CA TYR A 469 9.45 13.75 17.93
C TYR A 469 8.31 14.28 17.06
N PHE A 470 7.20 14.62 17.71
CA PHE A 470 6.01 15.16 17.07
C PHE A 470 5.52 16.39 17.80
N TRP A 471 5.42 17.50 17.07
CA TRP A 471 4.89 18.76 17.55
C TRP A 471 3.76 19.24 16.65
N GLN A 472 2.72 19.81 17.26
CA GLN A 472 1.58 20.37 16.56
C GLN A 472 1.04 21.58 17.31
N LEU A 473 0.81 22.69 16.61
CA LEU A 473 0.26 23.91 17.21
C LEU A 473 -1.08 23.65 17.89
N GLY A 474 -1.21 24.09 19.15
CA GLY A 474 -2.42 23.93 19.97
C GLY A 474 -2.53 22.59 20.71
N ILE A 475 -1.64 21.64 20.40
CA ILE A 475 -1.39 20.45 21.23
C ILE A 475 -0.01 20.71 21.85
N SER A 476 0.08 20.87 23.17
CA SER A 476 1.40 20.99 23.81
C SER A 476 2.27 19.85 23.31
N GLY A 477 3.43 20.15 22.70
CA GLY A 477 4.29 19.17 22.04
C GLY A 477 4.40 17.92 22.88
N VAL A 478 3.88 16.80 22.38
CA VAL A 478 4.00 15.52 23.07
C VAL A 478 5.36 14.99 22.70
N GLN A 479 6.36 15.45 23.43
CA GLN A 479 7.67 14.82 23.41
C GLN A 479 7.50 13.44 24.01
N TYR A 480 7.49 12.43 23.14
CA TYR A 480 7.79 11.08 23.57
C TYR A 480 9.31 11.07 23.73
N ASP A 481 9.78 11.29 24.96
CA ASP A 481 11.19 11.11 25.30
C ASP A 481 11.63 9.81 24.66
N SER A 482 12.74 9.89 23.92
CA SER A 482 13.43 8.80 23.25
C SER A 482 13.22 7.53 24.04
N CYS A 483 12.24 6.74 23.65
CA CYS A 483 12.30 5.35 23.98
C CYS A 483 13.41 4.87 23.04
N SER A 484 14.66 4.98 23.50
CA SER A 484 15.73 4.18 22.96
C SER A 484 15.26 2.74 23.16
N PHE A 485 14.54 2.23 22.17
CA PHE A 485 14.11 0.85 22.14
C PHE A 485 15.38 0.10 21.83
N ASP A 486 16.04 -0.38 22.88
CA ASP A 486 17.00 -1.44 22.68
C ASP A 486 16.19 -2.60 22.09
N TYR A 487 16.47 -2.94 20.83
CA TYR A 487 15.70 -3.91 20.04
C TYR A 487 15.61 -5.27 20.74
N ASN A 488 16.48 -5.51 21.73
CA ASN A 488 16.66 -6.76 22.42
C ASN A 488 15.80 -6.95 23.68
N ASP A 489 15.19 -5.92 24.29
CA ASP A 489 14.66 -6.07 25.65
C ASP A 489 13.16 -5.83 25.86
N ASP A 490 12.38 -5.34 24.88
CA ASP A 490 10.94 -5.11 25.11
C ASP A 490 10.09 -5.01 23.81
N GLU A 491 9.67 -6.16 23.27
CA GLU A 491 8.80 -6.27 22.08
C GLU A 491 7.48 -5.49 22.24
N GLU A 492 6.90 -5.49 23.45
CA GLU A 492 5.66 -4.75 23.77
C GLU A 492 5.84 -3.24 23.57
N LYS A 493 7.01 -2.72 23.93
CA LYS A 493 7.37 -1.32 23.75
C LYS A 493 7.54 -0.97 22.26
N TRP A 494 8.17 -1.84 21.47
CA TRP A 494 8.29 -1.67 20.02
C TRP A 494 6.92 -1.67 19.33
N GLU A 495 6.02 -2.60 19.68
CA GLU A 495 4.66 -2.65 19.14
C GLU A 495 3.87 -1.37 19.47
N LYS A 496 3.97 -0.88 20.72
CA LYS A 496 3.35 0.39 21.13
C LYS A 496 3.89 1.57 20.34
N ALA A 497 5.21 1.63 20.12
CA ALA A 497 5.85 2.67 19.33
C ALA A 497 5.40 2.64 17.87
N HIS A 498 5.32 1.45 17.27
CA HIS A 498 4.86 1.27 15.90
C HIS A 498 3.37 1.64 15.75
N ALA A 499 2.53 1.25 16.72
CA ALA A 499 1.13 1.65 16.77
C ALA A 499 0.97 3.16 16.90
N LEU A 500 1.76 3.80 17.78
CA LEU A 500 1.80 5.25 17.95
C LEU A 500 2.27 5.95 16.68
N ARG A 501 3.36 5.50 16.05
CA ARG A 501 3.87 6.03 14.78
C ARG A 501 2.76 5.99 13.73
N LYS A 502 2.05 4.87 13.60
CA LYS A 502 0.93 4.71 12.68
C LYS A 502 -0.25 5.64 13.01
N ASP A 503 -0.58 5.84 14.29
CA ASP A 503 -1.61 6.80 14.70
C ASP A 503 -1.22 8.24 14.33
N LEU A 504 0.02 8.64 14.62
CA LEU A 504 0.56 9.95 14.25
C LEU A 504 0.61 10.13 12.73
N GLU A 505 0.92 9.07 11.95
CA GLU A 505 0.90 9.10 10.48
C GLU A 505 -0.50 9.42 9.97
N MET A 506 -1.50 8.70 10.51
CA MET A 506 -2.89 8.95 10.17
C MET A 506 -3.34 10.36 10.57
N ARG A 507 -2.91 10.88 11.72
CA ARG A 507 -3.23 12.25 12.13
C ARG A 507 -2.59 13.28 11.18
N TRP A 508 -1.32 13.11 10.87
CA TRP A 508 -0.58 14.01 9.98
C TRP A 508 -1.18 14.07 8.57
N ASP A 509 -1.62 12.93 8.02
CA ASP A 509 -2.25 12.87 6.71
C ASP A 509 -3.68 13.45 6.69
N ASN A 510 -4.33 13.58 7.85
CA ASN A 510 -5.67 14.18 7.99
C ASN A 510 -5.65 15.68 8.31
N MET A 511 -4.50 16.22 8.74
CA MET A 511 -4.27 17.67 8.82
C MET A 511 -4.12 18.24 7.42
#